data_AF-A0A8J9RJ36-F1
#
_entry.id   AF-A0A8J9RJ36-F1
#
_cell.length_a   1.000
_cell.length_b   1.000
_cell.length_c   1.000
_cell.angle_alpha   90.00
_cell.angle_beta   90.00
_cell.angle_gamma   90.00
#
_symmetry.space_group_name_H-M   'P 1'
#
loop_
_entity.id
_entity.type
_entity.pdbx_description
1 polymer ?
#
loop_
_entity_poly.entity_id
_entity_poly.type
_entity_poly.pdbx_seq_one_letter_code
_entity_poly.pdbx_strand_id
1 'polypeptide(L)'
;MPQKALFNKVRKSQGKSLAANRHGKVVKHKKGNFVLQPKKESAKKILEEGRELTKAINHKNEEAAAGKAEQSGGRLGVVKAPPSTNKDSKGGAKKSK
;
A
#
# COMPACT_ATOMS: atom_id res chain seq x y z
N MET A 1 -54.43 -6.74 58.88
CA MET A 1 -54.22 -5.96 57.63
C MET A 1 -52.73 -5.65 57.50
N PRO A 2 -52.17 -5.67 56.29
CA PRO A 2 -50.95 -6.40 55.97
C PRO A 2 -49.70 -5.53 55.78
N GLN A 3 -48.51 -6.13 55.80
CA GLN A 3 -47.68 -6.14 54.59
C GLN A 3 -46.70 -7.34 54.55
N LYS A 4 -46.90 -8.17 53.53
CA LYS A 4 -46.02 -9.27 53.11
C LYS A 4 -44.79 -8.65 52.45
N ALA A 5 -43.58 -9.00 52.86
CA ALA A 5 -42.36 -8.42 52.29
C ALA A 5 -42.30 -8.67 50.77
N LEU A 6 -42.45 -7.59 49.99
CA LEU A 6 -42.30 -7.54 48.54
C LEU A 6 -40.82 -7.34 48.21
N PHE A 7 -40.03 -8.41 48.26
CA PHE A 7 -38.73 -8.42 47.59
C PHE A 7 -38.71 -9.49 46.50
N ASN A 8 -39.74 -9.45 45.67
CA ASN A 8 -39.58 -9.90 44.30
C ASN A 8 -38.67 -8.91 43.55
N LYS A 9 -37.57 -9.44 43.02
CA LYS A 9 -36.86 -8.91 41.86
C LYS A 9 -36.32 -7.48 42.01
N VAL A 10 -35.20 -7.33 42.72
CA VAL A 10 -34.14 -6.44 42.21
C VAL A 10 -33.12 -7.32 41.49
N ARG A 11 -33.54 -7.91 40.36
CA ARG A 11 -32.60 -8.08 39.26
C ARG A 11 -32.24 -6.64 38.92
N LYS A 12 -31.13 -6.16 39.46
CA LYS A 12 -30.49 -4.92 39.03
C LYS A 12 -30.65 -4.92 37.53
N SER A 13 -31.35 -3.92 37.02
CA SER A 13 -31.46 -3.65 35.61
C SER A 13 -30.04 -3.60 35.08
N GLN A 14 -29.56 -4.76 34.60
CA GLN A 14 -28.59 -4.83 33.54
C GLN A 14 -29.31 -4.10 32.42
N GLY A 15 -29.13 -2.77 32.40
CA GLY A 15 -29.64 -1.91 31.36
C GLY A 15 -29.29 -2.61 30.06
N LYS A 16 -30.27 -2.72 29.16
CA LYS A 16 -30.17 -3.45 27.90
C LYS A 16 -28.75 -3.26 27.38
N SER A 17 -27.92 -4.31 27.46
CA SER A 17 -26.57 -4.26 26.91
C SER A 17 -26.75 -3.79 25.49
N LEU A 18 -26.25 -2.60 25.16
CA LEU A 18 -26.43 -2.01 23.85
C LEU A 18 -26.01 -3.07 22.84
N ALA A 19 -26.95 -3.47 21.97
CA ALA A 19 -26.67 -4.48 20.97
C ALA A 19 -25.50 -3.95 20.14
N ALA A 20 -24.42 -4.73 20.06
CA ALA A 20 -23.15 -4.31 19.48
C ALA A 20 -23.23 -3.86 18.00
N ASN A 21 -24.39 -4.01 17.35
CA ASN A 21 -24.83 -3.32 16.12
C ASN A 21 -26.28 -3.74 15.82
N ARG A 22 -27.10 -2.87 15.21
CA ARG A 22 -28.48 -3.17 14.76
C ARG A 22 -28.62 -4.37 13.79
N HIS A 23 -27.50 -4.90 13.28
CA HIS A 23 -27.44 -6.01 12.31
C HIS A 23 -26.59 -7.21 12.77
N GLY A 24 -26.26 -7.33 14.06
CA GLY A 24 -25.60 -8.53 14.63
C GLY A 24 -24.16 -8.82 14.17
N LYS A 25 -23.57 -8.00 13.29
CA LYS A 25 -22.18 -8.18 12.86
C LYS A 25 -21.24 -7.45 13.80
N VAL A 26 -20.61 -8.20 14.69
CA VAL A 26 -19.44 -7.74 15.46
C VAL A 26 -18.25 -7.70 14.51
N VAL A 27 -17.65 -6.53 14.33
CA VAL A 27 -16.43 -6.39 13.55
C VAL A 27 -15.26 -6.94 14.38
N LYS A 28 -14.99 -8.24 14.24
CA LYS A 28 -13.88 -8.94 14.91
C LYS A 28 -12.56 -8.59 14.24
N HIS A 29 -12.04 -7.39 14.51
CA HIS A 29 -10.62 -7.13 14.23
C HIS A 29 -9.78 -7.71 15.37
N LYS A 30 -8.87 -8.62 15.05
CA LYS A 30 -7.84 -9.03 16.00
C LYS A 30 -6.88 -7.84 16.18
N LYS A 31 -6.57 -7.49 17.42
CA LYS A 31 -5.55 -6.47 17.74
C LYS A 31 -4.26 -6.80 16.98
N GLY A 32 -3.70 -5.83 16.27
CA GLY A 32 -2.47 -6.00 15.48
C GLY A 32 -2.68 -6.34 14.00
N ASN A 33 -3.92 -6.57 13.52
CA ASN A 33 -4.16 -6.73 12.09
C ASN A 33 -4.44 -5.36 11.43
N PHE A 34 -3.38 -4.69 10.97
CA PHE A 34 -3.47 -3.39 10.31
C PHE A 34 -3.82 -3.46 8.83
N VAL A 35 -3.72 -4.64 8.21
CA VAL A 35 -3.96 -4.83 6.78
C VAL A 35 -5.39 -5.31 6.56
N LEU A 36 -6.33 -4.38 6.43
CA LEU A 36 -7.67 -4.71 5.99
C LEU A 36 -7.68 -4.93 4.48
N GLN A 37 -7.83 -6.19 4.07
CA GLN A 37 -8.06 -6.50 2.66
C GLN A 37 -9.43 -5.95 2.23
N PRO A 38 -9.50 -5.24 1.09
CA PRO A 38 -10.77 -4.76 0.56
C PRO A 38 -11.72 -5.92 0.27
N LYS A 39 -13.03 -5.73 0.50
CA LYS A 39 -14.04 -6.76 0.21
C LYS A 39 -14.34 -6.89 -1.28
N LYS A 40 -14.27 -5.79 -2.02
CA LYS A 40 -14.53 -5.73 -3.46
C LYS A 40 -13.28 -6.16 -4.23
N GLU A 41 -13.44 -7.03 -5.21
CA GLU A 41 -12.33 -7.54 -6.01
C GLU A 41 -11.59 -6.45 -6.77
N SER A 42 -12.31 -5.46 -7.32
CA SER A 42 -11.70 -4.30 -7.99
C SER A 42 -10.76 -3.52 -7.08
N ALA A 43 -11.14 -3.34 -5.81
CA ALA A 43 -10.30 -2.64 -4.83
C ALA A 43 -9.09 -3.47 -4.38
N LYS A 44 -9.15 -4.81 -4.47
CA LYS A 44 -7.99 -5.67 -4.19
C LYS A 44 -6.93 -5.55 -5.28
N LYS A 45 -7.33 -5.58 -6.55
CA LYS A 45 -6.42 -5.43 -7.70
C LYS A 45 -5.65 -4.11 -7.64
N ILE A 46 -6.34 -3.00 -7.40
CA ILE A 46 -5.72 -1.67 -7.24
C ILE A 46 -4.71 -1.66 -6.09
N LEU A 47 -5.03 -2.32 -4.97
CA LEU A 47 -4.15 -2.39 -3.80
C LEU A 47 -2.92 -3.29 -4.03
N GLU A 48 -3.06 -4.37 -4.80
CA GLU A 48 -1.96 -5.24 -5.22
C GLU A 48 -1.03 -4.49 -6.19
N GLU A 49 -1.58 -3.89 -7.24
CA GLU A 49 -0.84 -3.06 -8.21
C GLU A 49 -0.10 -1.90 -7.52
N GLY A 50 -0.78 -1.20 -6.61
CA GLY A 50 -0.17 -0.11 -5.84
C GLY A 50 0.98 -0.58 -4.94
N ARG A 51 0.90 -1.78 -4.37
CA ARG A 51 1.98 -2.38 -3.57
C ARG A 51 3.18 -2.74 -4.42
N GLU A 52 2.96 -3.34 -5.59
CA GLU A 52 4.02 -3.71 -6.52
C GLU A 52 4.75 -2.46 -7.02
N LEU A 53 4.01 -1.43 -7.42
CA LEU A 53 4.57 -0.15 -7.84
C LEU A 53 5.40 0.50 -6.72
N THR A 54 4.89 0.52 -5.49
CA THR A 54 5.62 1.08 -4.34
C THR A 54 6.92 0.34 -4.07
N LYS A 55 6.90 -1.00 -4.12
CA LYS A 55 8.10 -1.84 -3.97
C LYS A 55 9.14 -1.53 -5.05
N ALA A 56 8.70 -1.43 -6.31
CA ALA A 56 9.59 -1.12 -7.43
C ALA A 56 10.23 0.27 -7.30
N ILE A 57 9.46 1.28 -6.86
CA ILE A 57 9.98 2.62 -6.59
C ILE A 57 11.03 2.59 -5.46
N ASN A 58 10.73 1.92 -4.36
CA ASN A 58 11.66 1.84 -3.23
C ASN A 58 12.96 1.14 -3.62
N HIS A 59 12.87 0.01 -4.32
CA HIS A 59 14.04 -0.70 -4.83
C HIS A 59 14.93 0.20 -5.69
N LYS A 60 14.33 0.91 -6.66
CA LYS A 60 15.07 1.83 -7.53
C LYS A 60 15.71 2.99 -6.75
N ASN A 61 15.01 3.51 -5.75
CA ASN A 61 15.54 4.59 -4.91
C ASN A 61 16.71 4.12 -4.05
N GLU A 62 16.63 2.91 -3.51
CA GLU A 62 17.71 2.26 -2.75
C GLU A 62 18.93 2.02 -3.64
N GLU A 63 18.75 1.44 -4.83
CA GLU A 63 19.83 1.25 -5.82
C GLU A 63 20.47 2.57 -6.25
N ALA A 64 19.65 3.59 -6.53
CA ALA A 64 20.15 4.91 -6.91
C ALA A 64 20.91 5.58 -5.76
N ALA A 65 20.49 5.39 -4.51
CA ALA A 65 21.19 5.89 -3.33
C ALA A 65 22.52 5.15 -3.13
N ALA A 66 22.52 3.82 -3.24
CA ALA A 66 23.73 2.99 -3.17
C ALA A 66 24.73 3.39 -4.27
N GLY A 67 24.28 3.52 -5.52
CA GLY A 67 25.12 3.95 -6.63
C GLY A 67 25.69 5.36 -6.45
N LYS A 68 24.94 6.30 -5.87
CA LYS A 68 25.46 7.63 -5.52
C LYS A 68 26.50 7.60 -4.40
N ALA A 69 26.32 6.72 -3.42
CA ALA A 69 27.26 6.56 -2.31
C ALA A 69 28.55 5.85 -2.75
N GLU A 70 28.45 4.87 -3.66
CA GLU A 70 29.57 4.13 -4.22
C GLU A 70 30.33 4.90 -5.32
N GLN A 71 29.68 5.85 -6.01
CA GLN A 71 30.31 6.77 -6.96
C GLN A 71 31.31 7.73 -6.27
N SER A 72 32.46 7.18 -5.92
CA SER A 72 33.70 7.93 -5.67
C SER A 72 34.37 8.38 -6.99
N GLY A 73 33.92 7.84 -8.14
CA GLY A 73 34.43 8.14 -9.48
C GLY A 73 33.38 8.79 -10.37
N GLY A 74 33.81 9.79 -11.15
CA GLY A 74 32.96 10.66 -11.98
C GLY A 74 32.09 9.97 -13.04
N ARG A 75 31.21 10.76 -13.67
CA ARG A 75 30.26 10.30 -14.70
C ARG A 75 30.97 9.53 -15.81
N LEU A 76 30.44 8.36 -16.18
CA LEU A 76 30.90 7.61 -17.35
C LEU A 76 30.76 8.49 -18.61
N GLY A 77 31.88 8.75 -19.28
CA GLY A 77 31.92 9.50 -20.53
C GLY A 77 31.31 8.69 -21.67
N VAL A 78 30.45 9.31 -22.47
CA VAL A 78 29.93 8.69 -23.69
C VAL A 78 31.07 8.61 -24.71
N VAL A 79 31.58 7.40 -24.96
CA VAL A 79 32.57 7.16 -26.02
C VAL A 79 31.86 7.20 -27.37
N LYS A 80 32.37 8.03 -28.29
CA LYS A 80 31.88 8.06 -29.68
C LYS A 80 32.13 6.69 -30.30
N ALA A 81 31.06 6.05 -30.80
CA ALA A 81 31.18 4.76 -31.47
C ALA A 81 32.26 4.82 -32.57
N PRO A 82 33.12 3.80 -32.70
CA PRO A 82 34.07 3.75 -33.81
C PRO A 82 33.29 3.83 -35.13
N PRO A 83 33.79 4.56 -36.14
CA PRO A 83 33.09 4.66 -37.41
C PRO A 83 32.94 3.25 -37.99
N SER A 84 31.71 2.73 -37.97
CA SER A 84 31.39 1.43 -38.54
C SER A 84 31.65 1.48 -40.04
N THR A 85 32.50 0.58 -40.53
CA THR A 85 32.73 0.30 -41.95
C THR A 85 31.55 -0.43 -42.59
N ASN A 86 30.32 -0.02 -42.29
CA ASN A 86 29.12 -0.41 -43.01
C ASN A 86 28.24 0.81 -43.13
N LYS A 87 28.43 1.52 -44.25
CA LYS A 87 27.39 2.38 -44.81
C LYS A 87 26.23 1.45 -45.12
N ASP A 88 25.10 1.61 -44.42
CA ASP A 88 23.76 1.40 -44.96
C ASP A 88 22.72 1.57 -43.85
N SER A 89 22.36 2.83 -43.59
CA SER A 89 20.96 3.21 -43.31
C SER A 89 20.85 4.73 -43.23
N LYS A 90 20.18 5.28 -44.23
CA LYS A 90 19.72 6.67 -44.32
C LYS A 90 18.98 7.08 -43.03
N GLY A 91 19.44 8.16 -42.39
CA GLY A 91 18.72 8.86 -41.33
C GLY A 91 19.12 10.32 -41.32
N GLY A 92 18.27 11.19 -41.86
CA GLY A 92 18.56 12.56 -42.29
C GLY A 92 19.25 13.48 -41.28
N ALA A 93 20.14 14.32 -41.81
CA ALA A 93 20.78 15.43 -41.13
C ALA A 93 19.74 16.45 -40.61
N LYS A 94 19.77 16.73 -39.29
CA LYS A 94 19.16 17.95 -38.75
C LYS A 94 20.19 19.08 -38.87
N LYS A 95 19.91 20.07 -39.73
CA LYS A 95 20.64 21.34 -39.76
C LYS A 95 20.28 22.15 -38.52
N SER A 96 21.29 22.60 -37.79
CA SER A 96 21.19 23.64 -36.76
C SER A 96 20.98 25.01 -37.42
N LYS A 97 20.18 25.86 -36.78
CA LYS A 97 20.11 27.30 -37.04
C LYS A 97 20.68 28.01 -35.82
#